data_AF-A0A8H3BCF0-F1
#
_entry.id   AF-A0A8H3BCF0-F1
#
_cell.length_a   1.000
_cell.length_b   1.000
_cell.length_c   1.000
_cell.angle_alpha   90.00
_cell.angle_beta   90.00
_cell.angle_gamma   90.00
#
_symmetry.space_group_name_H-M   'P 1'
#
loop_
_entity.id
_entity.type
_entity.pdbx_description
1 polymer ?
#
loop_
_entity_poly.entity_id
_entity_poly.type
_entity_poly.pdbx_seq_one_letter_code
_entity_poly.pdbx_strand_id
1 'polypeptide(L)'
;MNRTPWIAGERDLKGFRPQYRKIGDLKAVLTKKVPFMAATATANAVARAGIPKALHFGTNYLEINLGNHRNNLAYSVHKLKSVSNCAHKILHYFPSKSKIAGYTLIFVSSRPVGTQVLTVLCNYFIPELSGRIKLYHSSWSKLDKEILAAGFEKEGANTVRRKTSSIKWKLDF
;
A
#
# COMPACT_ATOMS: atom_id res chain seq x y z
N MET A 1 32.21 -24.61 14.26
CA MET A 1 31.09 -24.65 13.28
C MET A 1 29.90 -25.33 13.93
N ASN A 2 28.94 -24.56 14.46
CA ASN A 2 27.71 -25.13 15.04
C ASN A 2 26.52 -24.75 14.15
N ARG A 3 25.94 -25.76 13.49
CA ARG A 3 24.69 -25.65 12.74
C ARG A 3 23.54 -25.54 13.74
N THR A 4 22.80 -24.43 13.71
CA THR A 4 21.51 -24.31 14.40
C THR A 4 20.43 -25.01 13.56
N PRO A 5 19.45 -25.69 14.19
CA PRO A 5 18.49 -26.51 13.46
C PRO A 5 17.50 -25.64 12.71
N TRP A 6 17.38 -25.93 11.42
CA TRP A 6 16.42 -25.38 10.48
C TRP A 6 15.01 -25.79 10.91
N ILE A 7 14.19 -24.82 11.34
CA ILE A 7 12.75 -25.01 11.45
C ILE A 7 12.13 -24.64 10.10
N ALA A 8 11.34 -25.56 9.57
CA ALA A 8 10.73 -25.59 8.25
C ALA A 8 10.16 -24.24 7.74
N GLY A 9 10.44 -23.94 6.46
CA GLY A 9 9.58 -23.07 5.65
C GLY A 9 10.14 -21.71 5.22
N GLU A 10 11.44 -21.57 4.92
CA GLU A 10 12.03 -20.29 4.46
C GLU A 10 11.45 -19.75 3.14
N ARG A 11 10.76 -20.57 2.35
CA ARG A 11 10.13 -20.13 1.09
C ARG A 11 8.88 -19.25 1.30
N ASP A 12 8.26 -19.28 2.48
CA ASP A 12 7.01 -18.56 2.78
C ASP A 12 7.18 -17.28 3.63
N LEU A 13 8.42 -16.96 4.04
CA LEU A 13 8.74 -15.74 4.79
C LEU A 13 9.32 -14.63 3.89
N LYS A 14 8.87 -14.53 2.63
CA LYS A 14 9.21 -13.39 1.75
C LYS A 14 8.73 -12.08 2.39
N GLY A 15 9.61 -11.43 3.16
CA GLY A 15 9.34 -10.16 3.84
C GLY A 15 9.63 -10.14 5.35
N PHE A 16 9.93 -11.29 5.98
CA PHE A 16 10.34 -11.29 7.38
C PHE A 16 11.77 -10.77 7.51
N ARG A 17 11.92 -9.58 8.10
CA ARG A 17 13.23 -8.97 8.34
C ARG A 17 13.90 -9.66 9.53
N PRO A 18 15.11 -10.23 9.41
CA PRO A 18 15.79 -10.89 10.52
C PRO A 18 15.90 -10.02 11.78
N GLN A 19 15.96 -8.70 11.60
CA GLN A 19 16.00 -7.71 12.68
C GLN A 19 14.77 -7.77 13.60
N TYR A 20 13.60 -8.23 13.13
CA TYR A 20 12.41 -8.34 13.98
C TYR A 20 12.54 -9.40 15.07
N ARG A 21 13.43 -10.38 14.92
CA ARG A 21 13.71 -11.37 15.97
C ARG A 21 14.29 -10.72 17.23
N LYS A 22 15.06 -9.63 17.08
CA LYS A 22 15.64 -8.88 18.21
C LYS A 22 14.58 -8.26 19.13
N ILE A 23 13.34 -8.11 18.66
CA ILE A 23 12.22 -7.61 19.48
C ILE A 23 11.80 -8.67 20.51
N GLY A 24 11.89 -9.96 20.17
CA GLY A 24 11.65 -11.05 21.12
C GLY A 24 12.70 -11.09 22.24
N ASP A 25 13.96 -10.80 21.89
CA ASP A 25 15.05 -10.69 22.86
C ASP A 25 14.82 -9.51 23.82
N LEU A 26 14.35 -8.36 23.31
CA LEU A 26 13.98 -7.22 24.15
C LEU A 26 12.91 -7.60 25.17
N LYS A 27 11.91 -8.38 24.77
CA LYS A 27 10.88 -8.86 25.69
C LYS A 27 11.43 -9.79 26.77
N ALA A 28 12.45 -10.58 26.47
CA ALA A 28 13.08 -11.45 27.45
C ALA A 28 13.83 -10.66 28.53
N VAL A 29 14.36 -9.49 28.17
CA VAL A 29 15.08 -8.58 29.10
C VAL A 29 14.13 -7.68 29.88
N LEU A 30 13.03 -7.23 29.26
CA LEU A 30 12.02 -6.42 29.94
C LEU A 30 11.24 -7.29 30.96
N THR A 31 10.99 -6.73 32.15
CA THR A 31 10.17 -7.44 33.15
C THR A 31 8.83 -7.86 32.54
N LYS A 32 8.32 -9.05 32.89
CA LYS A 32 7.06 -9.64 32.38
C LYS A 32 5.81 -8.76 32.53
N LYS A 33 5.94 -7.56 33.10
CA LYS A 33 4.91 -6.56 33.34
C LYS A 33 4.63 -5.67 32.12
N VAL A 34 5.50 -5.64 31.11
CA VAL A 34 5.30 -4.80 29.91
C VAL A 34 4.44 -5.54 28.88
N PRO A 35 3.24 -5.03 28.51
CA PRO A 35 2.43 -5.63 27.47
C PRO A 35 3.06 -5.42 26.10
N PHE A 36 2.93 -6.42 25.23
CA PHE A 36 3.40 -6.37 23.84
C PHE A 36 2.21 -6.55 22.89
N MET A 37 2.22 -5.81 21.79
CA MET A 37 1.25 -5.94 20.72
C MET A 37 1.98 -6.09 19.39
N ALA A 38 1.51 -7.02 18.55
CA ALA A 38 1.96 -7.18 17.18
C ALA A 38 0.76 -6.97 16.25
N ALA A 39 0.91 -6.04 15.30
CA ALA A 39 -0.11 -5.77 14.29
C ALA A 39 0.41 -6.13 12.90
N THR A 40 -0.41 -6.82 12.13
CA THR A 40 -0.08 -7.26 10.77
C THR A 40 -1.35 -7.32 9.92
N ALA A 41 -1.26 -6.86 8.68
CA ALA A 41 -2.38 -6.87 7.75
C ALA A 41 -2.42 -8.15 6.89
N THR A 42 -1.32 -8.90 6.80
CA THR A 42 -1.15 -9.96 5.78
C THR A 42 -0.62 -11.27 6.36
N ALA A 43 -0.85 -11.55 7.65
CA ALA A 43 -0.37 -12.79 8.24
C ALA A 43 -1.21 -13.99 7.76
N ASN A 44 -0.59 -14.83 6.94
CA ASN A 44 -1.10 -16.17 6.64
C ASN A 44 -1.00 -17.09 7.88
N ALA A 45 -1.56 -18.30 7.81
CA ALA A 45 -1.59 -19.22 8.94
C ALA A 45 -0.19 -19.52 9.52
N VAL A 46 0.81 -19.69 8.65
CA VAL A 46 2.20 -19.93 9.06
C VAL A 46 2.76 -18.74 9.83
N ALA A 47 2.59 -17.52 9.32
CA ALA A 47 3.03 -16.30 9.97
C ALA A 47 2.31 -16.08 11.31
N ARG A 48 1.00 -16.35 11.39
CA ARG A 48 0.23 -16.24 12.64
C ARG A 48 0.74 -17.18 13.72
N ALA A 49 1.11 -18.41 13.36
CA ALA A 49 1.74 -19.35 14.30
C ALA A 49 3.19 -18.97 14.67
N GLY A 50 3.90 -18.27 13.78
CA GLY A 50 5.30 -17.88 13.97
C GLY A 50 5.50 -16.62 14.82
N ILE A 51 4.63 -15.62 14.68
CA ILE A 51 4.75 -14.31 15.35
C ILE A 51 4.77 -14.44 16.88
N PRO A 52 3.84 -15.16 17.54
CA PRO A 52 3.87 -15.34 18.99
C PRO A 52 5.16 -16.00 19.47
N LYS A 53 5.68 -16.98 18.73
CA LYS A 53 6.95 -17.66 19.05
C LYS A 53 8.14 -16.71 18.91
N ALA A 54 8.21 -15.96 17.81
CA ALA A 54 9.31 -15.03 17.54
C ALA A 54 9.36 -13.85 18.52
N LEU A 55 8.20 -13.43 19.05
CA LEU A 55 8.09 -12.31 19.99
C LEU A 55 7.93 -12.76 21.45
N HIS A 56 8.10 -14.06 21.74
CA HIS A 56 7.95 -14.65 23.07
C HIS A 56 6.63 -14.24 23.76
N PHE A 57 5.52 -14.32 23.03
CA PHE A 57 4.19 -14.15 23.62
C PHE A 57 3.92 -15.32 24.59
N GLY A 58 3.36 -14.99 25.76
CA GLY A 58 2.95 -16.03 26.71
C GLY A 58 1.77 -16.82 26.17
N THR A 59 1.37 -17.88 26.85
CA THR A 59 0.24 -18.74 26.43
C THR A 59 -1.10 -18.01 26.38
N ASN A 60 -1.22 -16.90 27.09
CA ASN A 60 -2.48 -16.15 27.27
C ASN A 60 -2.55 -14.92 26.35
N TYR A 61 -2.09 -15.03 25.09
CA TYR A 61 -2.19 -13.92 24.14
C TYR A 61 -3.57 -13.90 23.46
N LEU A 62 -4.05 -12.69 23.16
CA LEU A 62 -5.28 -12.48 22.41
C LEU A 62 -4.95 -12.28 20.93
N GLU A 63 -5.55 -13.09 20.06
CA GLU A 63 -5.53 -12.90 18.61
C GLU A 63 -6.83 -12.26 18.14
N ILE A 64 -6.74 -11.09 17.47
CA ILE A 64 -7.89 -10.39 16.90
C ILE A 64 -7.70 -10.36 15.38
N ASN A 65 -8.64 -10.97 14.65
CA ASN A 65 -8.70 -10.93 13.20
C ASN A 65 -9.94 -10.15 12.75
N LEU A 66 -9.73 -8.96 12.17
CA LEU A 66 -10.80 -8.08 11.71
C LEU A 66 -11.36 -8.47 10.33
N GLY A 67 -10.78 -9.48 9.67
CA GLY A 67 -11.11 -9.84 8.30
C GLY A 67 -10.66 -8.80 7.27
N ASN A 68 -10.90 -9.11 5.99
CA ASN A 68 -10.50 -8.27 4.87
C ASN A 68 -11.69 -7.69 4.09
N HIS A 69 -12.92 -8.12 4.40
CA HIS A 69 -14.09 -7.71 3.65
C HIS A 69 -14.46 -6.25 3.98
N ARG A 70 -14.75 -5.47 2.94
CA ARG A 70 -15.22 -4.10 3.02
C ARG A 70 -16.53 -4.01 2.24
N ASN A 71 -17.64 -3.89 2.95
CA ASN A 71 -18.99 -3.88 2.36
C ASN A 71 -19.27 -2.60 1.54
N ASN A 72 -18.50 -1.54 1.76
CA ASN A 72 -18.59 -0.28 1.04
C ASN A 72 -17.74 -0.23 -0.24
N LEU A 73 -17.13 -1.36 -0.66
CA LEU A 73 -16.34 -1.43 -1.89
C LEU A 73 -17.08 -2.19 -2.99
N ALA A 74 -17.27 -1.54 -4.13
CA ALA A 74 -17.68 -2.19 -5.37
C ALA A 74 -16.43 -2.63 -6.14
N TYR A 75 -16.41 -3.88 -6.60
CA TYR A 75 -15.30 -4.45 -7.36
C TYR A 75 -15.72 -4.69 -8.81
N SER A 76 -14.91 -4.23 -9.75
CA SER A 76 -15.08 -4.53 -11.17
C SER A 76 -13.74 -4.90 -11.83
N VAL A 77 -13.80 -5.74 -12.86
CA VAL A 77 -12.62 -6.17 -13.63
C VAL A 77 -12.90 -5.93 -15.11
N HIS A 78 -12.05 -5.11 -15.74
CA HIS A 78 -12.20 -4.75 -17.15
C HIS A 78 -11.00 -5.25 -17.95
N LYS A 79 -11.26 -6.12 -18.94
CA LYS A 79 -10.21 -6.66 -19.80
C LYS A 79 -9.71 -5.60 -20.78
N LEU A 80 -8.42 -5.33 -20.77
CA LEU A 80 -7.77 -4.48 -21.77
C LEU A 80 -7.47 -5.31 -23.02
N LYS A 81 -7.91 -4.84 -24.19
CA LYS A 81 -7.66 -5.51 -25.49
C LYS A 81 -6.21 -5.34 -25.97
N SER A 82 -5.56 -4.26 -25.55
CA SER A 82 -4.15 -3.98 -25.80
C SER A 82 -3.60 -3.08 -24.69
N VAL A 83 -2.32 -3.26 -24.35
CA VAL A 83 -1.57 -2.40 -23.42
C VAL A 83 -1.28 -1.04 -24.05
N SER A 84 -1.11 -0.97 -25.38
CA SER A 84 -0.74 0.26 -26.10
C SER A 84 -1.79 1.37 -26.00
N ASN A 85 -3.06 1.01 -25.74
CA ASN A 85 -4.15 1.97 -25.60
C ASN A 85 -4.77 1.96 -24.18
N CYS A 86 -4.00 1.54 -23.18
CA CYS A 86 -4.50 1.47 -21.80
C CYS A 86 -4.83 2.85 -21.22
N ALA A 87 -4.06 3.89 -21.59
CA ALA A 87 -4.25 5.24 -21.08
C ALA A 87 -5.60 5.84 -21.51
N HIS A 88 -6.01 5.74 -22.79
CA HIS A 88 -7.31 6.27 -23.22
C HIS A 88 -8.50 5.50 -22.67
N LYS A 89 -8.35 4.18 -22.41
CA LYS A 89 -9.43 3.38 -21.81
C LYS A 89 -9.82 3.85 -20.42
N ILE A 90 -8.94 4.54 -19.71
CA ILE A 90 -9.26 5.08 -18.38
C ILE A 90 -10.35 6.16 -18.43
N LEU A 91 -10.51 6.84 -19.56
CA LEU A 91 -11.49 7.91 -19.73
C LEU A 91 -12.93 7.41 -19.59
N HIS A 92 -13.16 6.10 -19.78
CA HIS A 92 -14.46 5.48 -19.54
C HIS A 92 -14.95 5.68 -18.09
N TYR A 93 -14.04 5.80 -17.12
CA TYR A 93 -14.39 6.04 -15.71
C TYR A 93 -14.65 7.53 -15.40
N PHE A 94 -14.48 8.42 -16.39
CA PHE A 94 -14.63 9.86 -16.24
C PHE A 94 -15.64 10.40 -17.27
N PRO A 95 -16.95 10.23 -17.05
CA PRO A 95 -17.98 10.56 -18.05
C PRO A 95 -18.11 12.07 -18.32
N SER A 96 -17.51 12.93 -17.49
CA SER A 96 -17.52 14.38 -17.68
C SER A 96 -16.10 14.93 -17.76
N LYS A 97 -15.91 15.93 -18.64
CA LYS A 97 -14.66 16.70 -18.78
C LYS A 97 -14.57 17.87 -17.79
N SER A 98 -15.69 18.27 -17.21
CA SER A 98 -15.80 19.44 -16.31
C SER A 98 -15.95 19.06 -14.84
N LYS A 99 -15.93 17.76 -14.51
CA LYS A 99 -16.06 17.28 -13.14
C LYS A 99 -15.27 15.99 -12.92
N ILE A 100 -14.54 15.94 -11.82
CA ILE A 100 -14.00 14.69 -11.28
C ILE A 100 -14.81 14.34 -10.03
N ALA A 101 -15.37 13.13 -9.98
CA ALA A 101 -16.18 12.70 -8.85
C ALA A 101 -15.27 12.25 -7.69
N GLY A 102 -15.22 13.06 -6.63
CA GLY A 102 -14.46 12.76 -5.42
C GLY A 102 -12.96 12.59 -5.68
N TYR A 103 -12.35 11.77 -4.83
CA TYR A 103 -10.92 11.46 -4.88
C TYR A 103 -10.68 10.17 -5.69
N THR A 104 -9.81 10.26 -6.69
CA THR A 104 -9.43 9.11 -7.52
C THR A 104 -7.94 8.81 -7.38
N LEU A 105 -7.63 7.54 -7.11
CA LEU A 105 -6.28 6.99 -7.11
C LEU A 105 -6.12 5.99 -8.26
N ILE A 106 -5.16 6.25 -9.14
CA ILE A 106 -4.89 5.38 -10.30
C ILE A 106 -3.54 4.72 -10.13
N PHE A 107 -3.51 3.40 -9.91
CA PHE A 107 -2.25 2.66 -9.75
C PHE A 107 -1.72 2.15 -11.10
N VAL A 108 -0.50 2.54 -11.47
CA VAL A 108 0.19 2.13 -12.70
C VAL A 108 1.47 1.34 -12.40
N SER A 109 1.89 0.44 -13.29
CA SER A 109 3.06 -0.43 -13.08
C SER A 109 4.41 0.29 -13.29
N SER A 110 4.45 1.31 -14.14
CA SER A 110 5.70 1.99 -14.55
C SER A 110 5.53 3.51 -14.62
N ARG A 111 6.66 4.24 -14.59
CA ARG A 111 6.64 5.71 -14.79
C ARG A 111 6.17 6.09 -16.20
N PRO A 112 6.65 5.45 -17.29
CA PRO A 112 6.17 5.77 -18.63
C PRO A 112 4.65 5.65 -18.77
N VAL A 113 4.05 4.58 -18.23
CA VAL A 113 2.58 4.41 -18.23
C VAL A 113 1.90 5.50 -17.41
N GLY A 114 2.46 5.86 -16.25
CA GLY A 114 1.95 6.96 -15.43
C GLY A 114 1.96 8.31 -16.15
N THR A 115 3.04 8.62 -16.86
CA THR A 115 3.13 9.83 -17.70
C THR A 115 2.10 9.81 -18.81
N GLN A 116 1.93 8.68 -19.53
CA GLN A 116 0.90 8.54 -20.56
C GLN A 116 -0.51 8.77 -20.02
N VAL A 117 -0.83 8.16 -18.86
CA VAL A 117 -2.13 8.35 -18.19
C VAL A 117 -2.31 9.81 -17.78
N LEU A 118 -1.29 10.45 -17.20
CA LEU A 118 -1.34 11.85 -16.82
C LEU A 118 -1.62 12.74 -18.04
N THR A 119 -0.88 12.56 -19.13
CA THR A 119 -1.07 13.34 -20.37
C THR A 119 -2.48 13.17 -20.93
N VAL A 120 -2.99 11.93 -21.01
CA VAL A 120 -4.35 11.66 -21.50
C VAL A 120 -5.40 12.34 -20.64
N LEU A 121 -5.26 12.29 -19.32
CA LEU A 121 -6.21 12.94 -18.40
C LEU A 121 -6.13 14.47 -18.50
N CYS A 122 -4.93 15.06 -18.49
CA CYS A 122 -4.76 16.50 -18.60
C CYS A 122 -5.29 17.07 -19.93
N ASN A 123 -5.25 16.29 -21.01
CA ASN A 123 -5.82 16.67 -22.30
C ASN A 123 -7.34 16.45 -22.39
N TYR A 124 -7.90 15.61 -21.52
CA TYR A 124 -9.33 15.30 -21.50
C TYR A 124 -10.13 16.31 -20.67
N PHE A 125 -9.63 16.69 -19.50
CA PHE A 125 -10.29 17.62 -18.59
C PHE A 125 -10.07 19.08 -18.97
N ILE A 126 -10.99 19.95 -18.51
CA ILE A 126 -10.81 21.41 -18.58
C ILE A 126 -9.54 21.85 -17.81
N PRO A 127 -8.86 22.93 -18.23
CA PRO A 127 -7.57 23.35 -17.67
C PRO A 127 -7.55 23.48 -16.14
N GLU A 128 -8.64 23.96 -15.55
CA GLU A 128 -8.81 24.15 -14.10
C GLU A 128 -8.72 22.84 -13.33
N LEU A 129 -9.17 21.74 -13.94
CA LEU A 129 -9.13 20.40 -13.36
C LEU A 129 -7.83 19.68 -13.69
N SER A 130 -7.26 19.90 -14.87
CA SER A 130 -5.97 19.31 -15.28
C SER A 130 -4.84 19.67 -14.31
N GLY A 131 -4.86 20.89 -13.74
CA GLY A 131 -3.91 21.30 -12.71
C GLY A 131 -3.96 20.46 -11.42
N ARG A 132 -5.09 19.79 -11.14
CA ARG A 132 -5.32 18.95 -9.95
C ARG A 132 -4.90 17.50 -10.13
N ILE A 133 -4.47 17.11 -11.34
CA ILE A 133 -4.06 15.74 -11.65
C ILE A 133 -2.56 15.64 -11.48
N LYS A 134 -2.09 14.85 -10.51
CA LYS A 134 -0.67 14.74 -10.18
C LYS A 134 -0.15 13.32 -10.33
N LEU A 135 1.09 13.17 -10.79
CA LEU A 135 1.78 11.87 -10.84
C LEU A 135 2.67 11.69 -9.61
N TYR A 136 2.43 10.66 -8.81
CA TYR A 136 3.27 10.33 -7.66
C TYR A 136 4.22 9.16 -7.94
N HIS A 137 5.51 9.32 -7.61
CA HIS A 137 6.47 8.21 -7.63
C HIS A 137 7.63 8.33 -6.62
N SER A 138 8.31 7.20 -6.39
CA SER A 138 9.33 7.03 -5.35
C SER A 138 10.53 7.98 -5.42
N SER A 139 10.96 8.42 -6.60
CA SER A 139 12.13 9.30 -6.75
C SER A 139 11.85 10.79 -6.52
N TRP A 140 10.62 11.17 -6.14
CA TRP A 140 10.38 12.54 -5.70
C TRP A 140 11.07 12.82 -4.38
N SER A 141 11.45 14.08 -4.17
CA SER A 141 12.00 14.52 -2.91
C SER A 141 10.98 14.33 -1.78
N LYS A 142 11.44 14.30 -0.53
CA LYS A 142 10.52 14.20 0.61
C LYS A 142 9.54 15.38 0.64
N LEU A 143 10.04 16.59 0.37
CA LEU A 143 9.25 17.81 0.33
C LEU A 143 8.15 17.75 -0.74
N ASP A 144 8.46 17.34 -1.97
CA ASP A 144 7.46 17.24 -3.04
C ASP A 144 6.34 16.25 -2.70
N LYS A 145 6.71 15.15 -2.02
CA LYS A 145 5.75 14.15 -1.55
C LYS A 145 4.83 14.76 -0.48
N GLU A 146 5.38 15.53 0.46
CA GLU A 146 4.60 16.19 1.51
C GLU A 146 3.67 17.29 0.96
N ILE A 147 4.14 18.08 -0.02
CA ILE A 147 3.30 19.08 -0.71
C ILE A 147 2.14 18.40 -1.43
N LEU A 148 2.41 17.30 -2.16
CA LEU A 148 1.37 16.53 -2.82
C LEU A 148 0.38 15.91 -1.82
N ALA A 149 0.85 15.46 -0.64
CA ALA A 149 0.01 14.97 0.46
C ALA A 149 -1.02 16.03 0.86
N ALA A 150 -0.50 17.21 1.19
CA ALA A 150 -1.29 18.30 1.72
C ALA A 150 -2.28 18.83 0.68
N GLY A 151 -1.87 18.92 -0.58
CA GLY A 151 -2.76 19.30 -1.69
C GLY A 151 -3.87 18.27 -1.92
N PHE A 152 -3.56 16.97 -1.78
CA PHE A 152 -4.57 15.92 -1.87
C PHE A 152 -5.60 16.04 -0.74
N GLU A 153 -5.18 16.24 0.50
CA GLU A 153 -6.10 16.35 1.66
C GLU A 153 -6.97 17.61 1.63
N LYS A 154 -6.43 18.75 1.19
CA LYS A 154 -7.13 20.05 1.26
C LYS A 154 -8.00 20.37 0.05
N GLU A 155 -7.62 19.94 -1.15
CA GLU A 155 -8.18 20.52 -2.40
C GLU A 155 -9.00 19.55 -3.26
N GLY A 156 -9.25 18.31 -2.81
CA GLY A 156 -9.92 17.36 -3.69
C GLY A 156 -9.02 16.83 -4.80
N ALA A 157 -7.69 16.90 -4.67
CA ALA A 157 -6.78 16.60 -5.78
C ALA A 157 -6.87 15.13 -6.21
N ASN A 158 -6.60 14.85 -7.49
CA ASN A 158 -6.68 13.50 -8.04
C ASN A 158 -5.27 13.00 -8.39
N THR A 159 -4.91 11.81 -7.94
CA THR A 159 -3.51 11.35 -8.01
C THR A 159 -3.36 10.07 -8.83
N VAL A 160 -2.56 10.15 -9.89
CA VAL A 160 -2.02 9.00 -10.60
C VAL A 160 -0.78 8.52 -9.86
N ARG A 161 -0.74 7.26 -9.44
CA ARG A 161 0.31 6.71 -8.60
C ARG A 161 0.99 5.53 -9.26
N ARG A 162 2.32 5.51 -9.25
CA ARG A 162 3.05 4.28 -9.59
C ARG A 162 2.99 3.26 -8.44
N LYS A 163 2.54 2.04 -8.73
CA LYS A 163 2.75 0.85 -7.91
C LYS A 163 4.24 0.46 -8.01
N THR A 164 5.02 0.93 -7.06
CA THR A 164 6.26 0.26 -6.68
C THR A 164 5.92 -0.70 -5.55
N SER A 165 6.49 -1.91 -5.56
CA SER A 165 6.29 -2.90 -4.52
C SER A 165 6.51 -2.24 -3.16
N SER A 166 5.43 -2.10 -2.39
CA SER A 166 5.42 -1.65 -0.99
C SER A 166 6.03 -0.26 -0.69
N ILE A 167 5.48 0.81 -1.27
CA ILE A 167 5.63 2.14 -0.66
C ILE A 167 4.44 2.42 0.27
N LYS A 168 4.73 2.43 1.57
CA LYS A 168 3.83 2.87 2.63
C LYS A 168 3.72 4.39 2.57
N TRP A 169 2.57 4.88 2.13
CA TRP A 169 2.03 6.10 2.70
C TRP A 169 1.03 5.68 3.76
N LYS A 170 1.07 6.33 4.92
CA LYS A 170 -0.11 6.40 5.78
C LYS A 170 -1.07 7.35 5.09
N LEU A 171 -1.96 6.80 4.26
CA LEU A 171 -3.09 7.53 3.70
C LEU A 171 -4.25 7.19 4.63
N ASP A 172 -4.46 8.01 5.65
CA ASP A 172 -5.53 7.85 6.63
C ASP A 172 -6.66 8.85 6.32
N PHE A 173 -7.18 8.80 5.07
CA PHE A 173 -8.28 9.66 4.59
C PHE A 173 -9.65 8.99 4.77
#